data_AF-A0A3M1DUS5-F1
#
_entry.id   AF-A0A3M1DUS5-F1
#
_cell.length_a   1.000
_cell.length_b   1.000
_cell.length_c   1.000
_cell.angle_alpha   90.00
_cell.angle_beta   90.00
_cell.angle_gamma   90.00
#
_symmetry.space_group_name_H-M   'P 1'
#
loop_
_entity.id
_entity.type
_entity.pdbx_description
1 polymer ?
#
loop_
_entity_poly.entity_id
_entity_poly.type
_entity_poly.pdbx_seq_one_letter_code
_entity_poly.pdbx_strand_id
1 'polypeptide(L)'
;MLFDALQELTGQSSWAAIWSVLFNQVHSGGYQPGQKIAIKTSFNNSIFGNNACGSHDNRIDAVPQLALALLNGLAAAGVQANDVYFYDASGSESGQRYGKTIPNYFRNPLKNAYPQVHFIGLNDCSGVQPPTYGKDPSLTVTFNDPWGQIPDRLLTDILYDATYIINMPIVKAHKPAKPGSSIAIPASISMKNHYGSINYVYASSNRSSLHEYMEI
;
A
#
# COMPACT_ATOMS: atom_id res chain seq x y z
N MET A 1 -16.97 12.79 2.84
CA MET A 1 -16.21 12.35 1.64
C MET A 1 -16.06 10.83 1.57
N LEU A 2 -15.24 10.16 2.42
CA LEU A 2 -15.11 8.69 2.32
C LEU A 2 -16.44 7.96 2.57
N PHE A 3 -17.16 8.35 3.63
CA PHE A 3 -18.47 7.78 3.95
C PHE A 3 -19.44 7.96 2.79
N ASP A 4 -19.67 9.21 2.36
CA ASP A 4 -20.59 9.55 1.28
C ASP A 4 -20.30 8.76 -0.02
N ALA A 5 -19.02 8.64 -0.41
CA ALA A 5 -18.63 7.85 -1.59
C ALA A 5 -18.94 6.35 -1.44
N LEU A 6 -18.75 5.79 -0.24
CA LEU A 6 -19.09 4.39 0.02
C LEU A 6 -20.60 4.17 0.18
N GLN A 7 -21.34 5.15 0.67
CA GLN A 7 -22.80 5.13 0.66
C GLN A 7 -23.32 5.09 -0.77
N GLU A 8 -22.79 5.95 -1.65
CA GLU A 8 -23.15 5.97 -3.07
C GLU A 8 -22.81 4.64 -3.77
N LEU A 9 -21.62 4.09 -3.51
CA LEU A 9 -21.18 2.82 -4.11
C LEU A 9 -22.05 1.63 -3.68
N THR A 10 -22.47 1.59 -2.42
CA THR A 10 -23.13 0.39 -1.84
C THR A 10 -24.65 0.54 -1.70
N GLY A 11 -25.18 1.77 -1.85
CA GLY A 11 -26.56 2.11 -1.52
C GLY A 11 -26.89 2.03 -0.03
N GLN A 12 -25.90 1.90 0.86
CA GLN A 12 -26.10 1.71 2.30
C GLN A 12 -25.90 3.02 3.08
N SER A 13 -26.53 3.13 4.25
CA SER A 13 -26.55 4.37 5.04
C SER A 13 -25.77 4.33 6.37
N SER A 14 -25.08 3.23 6.67
CA SER A 14 -24.28 3.08 7.89
C SER A 14 -22.97 2.36 7.61
N TRP A 15 -21.94 2.62 8.43
CA TRP A 15 -20.63 1.95 8.28
C TRP A 15 -20.74 0.43 8.32
N ALA A 16 -21.50 -0.11 9.28
CA ALA A 16 -21.69 -1.56 9.40
C ALA A 16 -22.35 -2.16 8.15
N ALA A 17 -23.38 -1.52 7.59
CA ALA A 17 -24.05 -2.01 6.38
C ALA A 17 -23.16 -1.90 5.14
N ILE A 18 -22.47 -0.75 4.95
CA ILE A 18 -21.51 -0.52 3.87
C ILE A 18 -20.45 -1.64 3.86
N TRP A 19 -19.78 -1.85 4.98
CA TRP A 19 -18.69 -2.82 5.07
C TRP A 19 -19.19 -4.25 5.01
N SER A 20 -20.39 -4.54 5.53
CA SER A 20 -21.02 -5.86 5.35
C SER A 20 -21.20 -6.17 3.87
N VAL A 21 -21.71 -5.23 3.06
CA VAL A 21 -21.84 -5.42 1.60
C VAL A 21 -20.48 -5.68 0.96
N LEU A 22 -19.47 -4.87 1.28
CA LEU A 22 -18.13 -4.97 0.67
C LEU A 22 -17.41 -6.26 1.06
N PHE A 23 -17.42 -6.64 2.34
CA PHE A 23 -16.75 -7.86 2.79
C PHE A 23 -17.41 -9.12 2.22
N ASN A 24 -18.74 -9.13 2.09
CA ASN A 24 -19.45 -10.26 1.48
C ASN A 24 -19.14 -10.43 -0.01
N GLN A 25 -18.59 -9.43 -0.71
CA GLN A 25 -18.10 -9.60 -2.09
C GLN A 25 -16.84 -10.45 -2.17
N VAL A 26 -16.02 -10.45 -1.12
CA VAL A 26 -14.72 -11.14 -1.10
C VAL A 26 -14.83 -12.48 -0.39
N HIS A 27 -15.54 -12.53 0.74
CA HIS A 27 -15.68 -13.71 1.56
C HIS A 27 -17.13 -13.86 2.03
N SER A 28 -17.76 -15.00 1.74
CA SER A 28 -19.12 -15.29 2.17
C SER A 28 -19.23 -15.25 3.70
N GLY A 29 -20.14 -14.45 4.25
CA GLY A 29 -20.25 -14.21 5.69
C GLY A 29 -19.53 -12.95 6.17
N GLY A 30 -18.91 -12.20 5.24
CA GLY A 30 -18.21 -10.97 5.53
C GLY A 30 -16.98 -11.17 6.41
N TYR A 31 -16.52 -10.08 7.01
CA TYR A 31 -15.39 -10.10 7.93
C TYR A 31 -15.71 -10.93 9.18
N GLN A 32 -14.75 -11.78 9.54
CA GLN A 32 -14.72 -12.54 10.78
C GLN A 32 -13.47 -12.17 11.59
N PRO A 33 -13.55 -12.05 12.92
CA PRO A 33 -12.39 -11.81 13.78
C PRO A 33 -11.19 -12.72 13.46
N GLY A 34 -10.01 -12.13 13.32
CA GLY A 34 -8.78 -12.81 12.92
C GLY A 34 -8.49 -12.78 11.41
N GLN A 35 -9.46 -12.40 10.57
CA GLN A 35 -9.23 -12.22 9.13
C GLN A 35 -8.45 -10.93 8.86
N LYS A 36 -7.20 -11.07 8.41
CA LYS A 36 -6.33 -9.90 8.22
C LYS A 36 -6.77 -9.02 7.04
N ILE A 37 -6.67 -7.71 7.24
CA ILE A 37 -6.90 -6.68 6.23
C ILE A 37 -5.58 -5.96 5.95
N ALA A 38 -5.04 -6.16 4.75
CA ALA A 38 -3.85 -5.47 4.28
C ALA A 38 -4.23 -4.18 3.52
N ILE A 39 -3.86 -3.03 4.06
CA ILE A 39 -4.13 -1.71 3.49
C ILE A 39 -2.84 -1.20 2.84
N LYS A 40 -2.84 -1.17 1.51
CA LYS A 40 -1.70 -0.67 0.72
C LYS A 40 -1.71 0.85 0.68
N THR A 41 -0.76 1.47 1.38
CA THR A 41 -0.57 2.93 1.35
C THR A 41 0.71 3.28 0.58
N SER A 42 0.74 4.48 -0.01
CA SER A 42 1.91 4.96 -0.76
C SER A 42 2.79 5.86 0.10
N PHE A 43 4.03 5.44 0.34
CA PHE A 43 5.10 6.25 0.94
C PHE A 43 6.26 6.43 -0.03
N ASN A 44 5.94 6.63 -1.31
CA ASN A 44 6.92 6.73 -2.38
C ASN A 44 8.00 7.79 -2.13
N ASN A 45 7.68 8.88 -1.42
CA ASN A 45 8.61 9.97 -1.16
C ASN A 45 9.28 9.93 0.22
N SER A 46 8.89 9.01 1.10
CA SER A 46 9.28 9.04 2.52
C SER A 46 10.75 8.69 2.77
N ILE A 47 11.45 8.15 1.78
CA ILE A 47 12.86 7.77 1.85
C ILE A 47 13.80 8.78 1.17
N PHE A 48 13.27 9.86 0.59
CA PHE A 48 14.06 10.85 -0.14
C PHE A 48 14.35 12.09 0.72
N GLY A 49 15.47 12.76 0.41
CA GLY A 49 15.86 13.99 1.07
C GLY A 49 16.12 13.78 2.57
N ASN A 50 15.60 14.70 3.40
CA ASN A 50 15.75 14.65 4.85
C ASN A 50 14.54 14.00 5.54
N ASN A 51 13.76 13.19 4.82
CA ASN A 51 12.63 12.46 5.38
C ASN A 51 13.11 11.34 6.29
N ALA A 52 12.45 11.22 7.44
CA ALA A 52 12.72 10.24 8.48
C ALA A 52 11.46 10.06 9.35
N CYS A 53 11.54 9.26 10.40
CA CYS A 53 10.38 9.02 11.27
C CYS A 53 9.76 10.29 11.84
N GLY A 54 10.57 11.25 12.28
CA GLY A 54 10.12 12.52 12.87
C GLY A 54 10.20 13.73 11.94
N SER A 55 10.66 13.56 10.71
CA SER A 55 10.91 14.65 9.75
C SER A 55 10.25 14.33 8.42
N HIS A 56 9.46 15.25 7.90
CA HIS A 56 8.82 15.10 6.59
C HIS A 56 8.86 16.44 5.84
N ASP A 57 9.32 16.41 4.59
CA ASP A 57 9.60 17.56 3.75
C ASP A 57 8.38 18.02 2.93
N ASN A 58 7.17 17.62 3.35
CA ASN A 58 5.89 17.87 2.68
C ASN A 58 5.80 17.31 1.25
N ARG A 59 6.70 16.41 0.82
CA ARG A 59 6.46 15.65 -0.42
C ARG A 59 5.25 14.76 -0.24
N ILE A 60 4.38 14.72 -1.25
CA ILE A 60 3.09 14.03 -1.16
C ILE A 60 3.29 12.52 -0.92
N ASP A 61 2.87 12.08 0.26
CA ASP A 61 2.76 10.68 0.70
C ASP A 61 1.37 10.45 1.31
N ALA A 62 1.09 9.23 1.80
CA ALA A 62 -0.21 8.91 2.35
C ALA A 62 -0.55 9.84 3.51
N VAL A 63 -1.81 10.31 3.55
CA VAL A 63 -2.29 11.24 4.57
C VAL A 63 -3.04 10.50 5.68
N PRO A 64 -2.80 10.83 6.96
CA PRO A 64 -3.42 10.10 8.08
C PRO A 64 -4.93 10.26 8.15
N GLN A 65 -5.49 11.36 7.64
CA GLN A 65 -6.92 11.67 7.76
C GLN A 65 -7.77 10.65 7.00
N LEU A 66 -7.37 10.26 5.79
CA LEU A 66 -8.08 9.26 5.00
C LEU A 66 -7.92 7.86 5.63
N ALA A 67 -6.72 7.53 6.10
CA ALA A 67 -6.45 6.27 6.78
C ALA A 67 -7.25 6.13 8.08
N LEU A 68 -7.36 7.21 8.86
CA LEU A 68 -8.13 7.23 10.10
C LEU A 68 -9.64 7.16 9.81
N ALA A 69 -10.12 7.86 8.78
CA ALA A 69 -11.51 7.74 8.35
C ALA A 69 -11.86 6.31 7.91
N LEU A 70 -10.94 5.64 7.21
CA LEU A 70 -11.09 4.22 6.84
C LEU A 70 -11.12 3.34 8.10
N LEU A 71 -10.18 3.49 9.04
CA LEU A 71 -10.18 2.74 10.29
C LEU A 71 -11.46 2.93 11.09
N ASN A 72 -11.95 4.16 11.20
CA ASN A 72 -13.22 4.44 11.89
C ASN A 72 -14.37 3.67 11.26
N GLY A 73 -14.44 3.61 9.93
CA GLY A 73 -15.46 2.85 9.20
C GLY A 73 -15.33 1.35 9.42
N LEU A 74 -14.12 0.81 9.33
CA LEU A 74 -13.83 -0.62 9.59
C LEU A 74 -14.20 -1.00 11.03
N ALA A 75 -13.77 -0.21 12.01
CA ALA A 75 -14.06 -0.44 13.42
C ALA A 75 -15.57 -0.36 13.72
N ALA A 76 -16.28 0.59 13.11
CA ALA A 76 -17.73 0.68 13.22
C ALA A 76 -18.47 -0.52 12.59
N ALA A 77 -17.80 -1.27 11.70
CA ALA A 77 -18.29 -2.53 11.16
C ALA A 77 -17.85 -3.77 11.96
N GLY A 78 -17.19 -3.57 13.11
CA GLY A 78 -16.74 -4.65 13.99
C GLY A 78 -15.36 -5.22 13.67
N VAL A 79 -14.60 -4.60 12.75
CA VAL A 79 -13.22 -5.02 12.48
C VAL A 79 -12.33 -4.76 13.69
N GLN A 80 -11.57 -5.77 14.09
CA GLN A 80 -10.58 -5.65 15.16
C GLN A 80 -9.35 -4.90 14.67
N ALA A 81 -8.91 -3.89 15.43
CA ALA A 81 -7.73 -3.11 15.08
C ALA A 81 -6.47 -3.99 14.89
N ASN A 82 -6.36 -5.08 15.66
CA ASN A 82 -5.26 -6.05 15.57
C ASN A 82 -5.22 -6.83 14.24
N ASP A 83 -6.30 -6.81 13.46
CA ASP A 83 -6.35 -7.46 12.14
C ASP A 83 -5.98 -6.52 10.99
N VAL A 84 -5.72 -5.24 11.27
CA VAL A 84 -5.45 -4.23 10.25
C VAL A 84 -3.96 -3.93 10.11
N TYR A 85 -3.46 -4.06 8.88
CA TYR A 85 -2.06 -3.87 8.52
C TYR A 85 -1.93 -2.79 7.46
N PHE A 86 -1.33 -1.64 7.80
CA PHE A 86 -0.89 -0.68 6.79
C PHE A 86 0.48 -1.08 6.25
N TYR A 87 0.65 -1.12 4.93
CA TYR A 87 1.91 -1.55 4.37
C TYR A 87 2.41 -0.75 3.16
N ASP A 88 3.73 -0.62 3.08
CA ASP A 88 4.47 -0.30 1.86
C ASP A 88 5.78 -1.07 1.84
N ALA A 89 5.79 -2.16 1.08
CA ALA A 89 6.84 -3.16 1.07
C ALA A 89 7.93 -2.89 0.01
N SER A 90 7.67 -1.97 -0.95
CA SER A 90 8.63 -1.74 -2.03
C SER A 90 9.98 -1.24 -1.54
N GLY A 91 11.04 -1.98 -1.89
CA GLY A 91 12.41 -1.63 -1.62
C GLY A 91 13.05 -0.66 -2.62
N SER A 92 14.28 -0.22 -2.33
CA SER A 92 15.11 0.56 -3.26
C SER A 92 15.83 -0.32 -4.28
N GLU A 93 16.28 0.28 -5.40
CA GLU A 93 17.00 -0.36 -6.53
C GLU A 93 18.05 -1.41 -6.18
N SER A 94 18.76 -1.30 -5.06
CA SER A 94 19.81 -2.25 -4.70
C SER A 94 19.29 -3.56 -4.08
N GLY A 95 17.98 -3.69 -3.79
CA GLY A 95 17.43 -4.83 -3.04
C GLY A 95 17.93 -4.92 -1.59
N GLN A 96 18.75 -3.95 -1.14
CA GLN A 96 19.36 -3.96 0.20
C GLN A 96 18.46 -3.36 1.28
N ARG A 97 17.37 -2.68 0.90
CA ARG A 97 16.38 -2.11 1.81
C ARG A 97 15.00 -2.45 1.30
N TYR A 98 14.28 -3.29 2.04
CA TYR A 98 12.88 -3.61 1.77
C TYR A 98 11.96 -2.69 2.57
N GLY A 99 10.92 -2.18 1.90
CA GLY A 99 9.93 -1.28 2.48
C GLY A 99 10.26 0.22 2.37
N LYS A 100 9.24 1.03 2.65
CA LYS A 100 9.34 2.49 2.78
C LYS A 100 9.22 2.93 4.23
N THR A 101 9.88 4.04 4.59
CA THR A 101 9.70 4.70 5.88
C THR A 101 8.22 5.03 6.08
N ILE A 102 7.63 4.65 7.21
CA ILE A 102 6.26 5.04 7.58
C ILE A 102 6.36 6.09 8.69
N PRO A 103 6.20 7.40 8.40
CA PRO A 103 6.54 8.45 9.36
C PRO A 103 5.55 8.60 10.52
N ASN A 104 5.99 9.30 11.58
CA ASN A 104 5.20 9.59 12.78
C ASN A 104 3.91 10.36 12.46
N TYR A 105 3.94 11.29 11.49
CA TYR A 105 2.76 12.06 11.13
C TYR A 105 1.60 11.15 10.66
N PHE A 106 1.92 10.03 10.00
CA PHE A 106 0.94 9.05 9.56
C PHE A 106 0.56 8.09 10.69
N ARG A 107 1.57 7.53 11.39
CA ARG A 107 1.34 6.49 12.41
C ARG A 107 0.68 7.00 13.68
N ASN A 108 1.10 8.16 14.20
CA ASN A 108 0.68 8.61 15.53
C ASN A 108 -0.84 8.80 15.63
N PRO A 109 -1.54 9.48 14.69
CA PRO A 109 -2.99 9.59 14.76
C PRO A 109 -3.70 8.22 14.75
N LEU A 110 -3.21 7.27 13.95
CA LEU A 110 -3.77 5.93 13.84
C LEU A 110 -3.55 5.11 15.12
N LYS A 111 -2.31 5.08 15.64
CA LYS A 111 -1.98 4.37 16.89
C LYS A 111 -2.67 4.98 18.11
N ASN A 112 -2.86 6.29 18.14
CA ASN A 112 -3.57 6.96 19.23
C ASN A 112 -5.05 6.57 19.27
N ALA A 113 -5.69 6.42 18.10
CA ALA A 113 -7.09 6.01 18.00
C ALA A 113 -7.26 4.48 18.13
N TYR A 114 -6.34 3.71 17.55
CA TYR A 114 -6.39 2.25 17.46
C TYR A 114 -4.99 1.67 17.73
N PRO A 115 -4.61 1.46 19.00
CA PRO A 115 -3.22 1.10 19.37
C PRO A 115 -2.72 -0.24 18.80
N GLN A 116 -3.64 -1.13 18.39
CA GLN A 116 -3.31 -2.48 17.93
C GLN A 116 -3.12 -2.59 16.41
N VAL A 117 -3.25 -1.50 15.64
CA VAL A 117 -2.98 -1.56 14.19
C VAL A 117 -1.49 -1.77 13.90
N HIS A 118 -1.21 -2.50 12.83
CA HIS A 118 0.14 -2.88 12.44
C HIS A 118 0.66 -2.06 11.26
N PHE A 119 1.97 -1.91 11.19
CA PHE A 119 2.66 -1.19 10.11
C PHE A 119 3.77 -2.05 9.56
N ILE A 120 3.76 -2.28 8.24
CA ILE A 120 4.79 -3.04 7.52
C ILE A 120 5.49 -2.11 6.54
N GLY A 121 6.78 -1.87 6.74
CA GLY A 121 7.56 -0.93 5.96
C GLY A 121 9.04 -1.04 6.29
N LEU A 122 9.82 0.00 6.01
CA LEU A 122 11.22 0.02 6.39
C LEU A 122 11.33 -0.02 7.92
N ASN A 123 12.20 -0.89 8.46
CA ASN A 123 12.44 -1.02 9.90
C ASN A 123 13.36 0.10 10.42
N ASP A 124 12.99 1.35 10.16
CA ASP A 124 13.69 2.55 10.60
C ASP A 124 12.91 3.35 11.65
N CYS A 125 11.63 3.03 11.84
CA CYS A 125 10.75 3.65 12.81
C CYS A 125 10.20 2.67 13.84
N SER A 126 10.10 3.12 15.10
CA SER A 126 9.57 2.30 16.20
C SER A 126 8.15 1.77 15.91
N GLY A 127 8.00 0.45 16.09
CA GLY A 127 6.75 -0.27 15.85
C GLY A 127 6.32 -0.31 14.39
N VAL A 128 7.28 -0.29 13.46
CA VAL A 128 7.14 -0.70 12.06
C VAL A 128 7.90 -2.01 11.87
N GLN A 129 7.25 -3.01 11.30
CA GLN A 129 7.86 -4.31 11.01
C GLN A 129 8.42 -4.32 9.59
N PRO A 130 9.62 -4.88 9.34
CA PRO A 130 10.11 -5.07 7.99
C PRO A 130 9.19 -6.02 7.20
N PRO A 131 8.94 -5.79 5.90
CA PRO A 131 8.29 -6.79 5.08
C PRO A 131 9.17 -8.05 4.97
N THR A 132 8.52 -9.21 4.94
CA THR A 132 9.15 -10.50 4.67
C THR A 132 8.66 -11.04 3.32
N TYR A 133 9.41 -11.98 2.75
CA TYR A 133 9.14 -12.55 1.42
C TYR A 133 9.47 -14.03 1.40
N GLY A 134 8.80 -14.76 0.51
CA GLY A 134 9.09 -16.18 0.25
C GLY A 134 8.33 -17.14 1.16
N LYS A 135 7.25 -16.70 1.80
CA LYS A 135 6.38 -17.57 2.61
C LYS A 135 5.71 -18.68 1.81
N ASP A 136 5.30 -18.41 0.58
CA ASP A 136 4.64 -19.38 -0.30
C ASP A 136 4.93 -19.09 -1.78
N PRO A 137 5.10 -20.11 -2.64
CA PRO A 137 5.34 -19.92 -4.07
C PRO A 137 4.26 -19.12 -4.80
N SER A 138 3.02 -19.14 -4.34
CA SER A 138 1.90 -18.35 -4.92
C SER A 138 2.11 -16.84 -4.83
N LEU A 139 3.05 -16.38 -4.00
CA LEU A 139 3.44 -14.97 -3.91
C LEU A 139 4.47 -14.55 -4.97
N THR A 140 4.80 -15.42 -5.92
CA THR A 140 5.70 -15.08 -7.02
C THR A 140 4.93 -14.44 -8.16
N VAL A 141 5.30 -13.21 -8.53
CA VAL A 141 4.84 -12.54 -9.74
C VAL A 141 5.84 -12.88 -10.85
N THR A 142 5.40 -13.73 -11.78
CA THR A 142 6.16 -14.06 -12.98
C THR A 142 5.87 -13.04 -14.08
N PHE A 143 6.93 -12.47 -14.65
CA PHE A 143 6.80 -11.54 -15.76
C PHE A 143 7.06 -12.27 -17.07
N ASN A 144 6.11 -12.21 -17.99
CA ASN A 144 6.30 -12.69 -19.35
C ASN A 144 6.93 -11.58 -20.19
N ASP A 145 8.20 -11.29 -19.95
CA ASP A 145 8.98 -10.33 -20.71
C ASP A 145 9.65 -11.02 -21.93
N PRO A 146 9.33 -10.63 -23.17
CA PRO A 146 9.88 -11.26 -24.38
C PRO A 146 11.41 -11.25 -24.47
N TRP A 147 12.06 -10.35 -23.74
CA TRP A 147 13.52 -10.22 -23.70
C TRP A 147 14.17 -10.88 -22.48
N GLY A 148 13.39 -11.44 -21.54
CA GLY A 148 13.88 -12.13 -20.34
C GLY A 148 14.63 -11.24 -19.35
N GLN A 149 14.37 -9.93 -19.37
CA GLN A 149 15.09 -8.89 -18.63
C GLN A 149 14.36 -8.42 -17.39
N ILE A 150 13.07 -8.71 -17.24
CA ILE A 150 12.34 -8.53 -15.99
C ILE A 150 12.41 -9.83 -15.19
N PRO A 151 13.19 -9.89 -14.09
CA PRO A 151 13.16 -11.07 -13.22
C PRO A 151 11.79 -11.23 -12.56
N ASP A 152 11.52 -12.39 -11.98
CA ASP A 152 10.37 -12.56 -11.11
C ASP A 152 10.45 -11.65 -9.89
N ARG A 153 9.29 -11.34 -9.30
CA ARG A 153 9.18 -10.54 -8.07
C ARG A 153 8.43 -11.30 -7.01
N LEU A 154 8.73 -10.99 -5.76
CA LEU A 154 8.02 -11.58 -4.62
C LEU A 154 7.08 -10.55 -4.03
N LEU A 155 5.83 -10.94 -3.84
CA LEU A 155 4.87 -10.21 -3.02
C LEU A 155 5.24 -10.37 -1.55
N THR A 156 5.01 -9.33 -0.75
CA THR A 156 5.22 -9.35 0.70
C THR A 156 4.32 -10.40 1.38
N ASP A 157 4.86 -11.12 2.36
CA ASP A 157 4.20 -12.27 2.98
C ASP A 157 2.89 -11.94 3.69
N ILE A 158 2.67 -10.67 4.07
CA ILE A 158 1.38 -10.24 4.63
C ILE A 158 0.21 -10.49 3.66
N LEU A 159 0.47 -10.50 2.34
CA LEU A 159 -0.55 -10.78 1.34
C LEU A 159 -0.96 -12.25 1.30
N TYR A 160 -0.13 -13.17 1.76
CA TYR A 160 -0.55 -14.57 1.93
C TYR A 160 -1.53 -14.72 3.10
N ASP A 161 -1.35 -13.92 4.16
CA ASP A 161 -2.21 -13.99 5.34
C ASP A 161 -3.47 -13.12 5.24
N ALA A 162 -3.50 -12.17 4.30
CA ALA A 162 -4.60 -11.24 4.15
C ALA A 162 -5.82 -11.93 3.52
N THR A 163 -6.97 -11.81 4.18
CA THR A 163 -8.26 -12.15 3.56
C THR A 163 -8.75 -11.00 2.67
N TYR A 164 -8.44 -9.77 3.06
CA TYR A 164 -8.86 -8.56 2.34
C TYR A 164 -7.65 -7.67 2.03
N ILE A 165 -7.63 -7.11 0.81
CA ILE A 165 -6.66 -6.10 0.42
C ILE A 165 -7.43 -4.83 0.07
N ILE A 166 -7.07 -3.72 0.72
CA ILE A 166 -7.60 -2.39 0.41
C ILE A 166 -6.49 -1.56 -0.21
N ASN A 167 -6.68 -1.14 -1.46
CA ASN A 167 -5.76 -0.26 -2.15
C ASN A 167 -6.09 1.21 -1.80
N MET A 168 -5.15 1.92 -1.16
CA MET A 168 -5.28 3.35 -0.84
C MET A 168 -4.23 4.17 -1.61
N PRO A 169 -4.48 4.45 -2.91
CA PRO A 169 -3.54 5.18 -3.74
C PRO A 169 -3.54 6.68 -3.41
N ILE A 170 -2.48 7.35 -3.85
CA ILE A 170 -2.41 8.82 -3.94
C ILE A 170 -2.53 9.18 -5.40
N VAL A 171 -3.38 10.16 -5.70
CA VAL A 171 -3.43 10.79 -7.02
C VAL A 171 -2.42 11.93 -7.06
N LYS A 172 -1.37 11.80 -7.87
CA LYS A 172 -0.32 12.82 -8.02
C LYS A 172 0.19 12.84 -9.45
N ALA A 173 0.37 14.03 -10.03
CA ALA A 173 1.05 14.17 -11.31
C ALA A 173 2.47 13.59 -11.26
N HIS A 174 2.82 12.77 -12.25
CA HIS A 174 4.12 12.14 -12.35
C HIS A 174 4.82 12.67 -13.60
N LYS A 175 5.95 13.36 -13.42
CA LYS A 175 6.75 13.84 -14.54
C LYS A 175 7.46 12.66 -15.22
N PRO A 176 7.76 12.74 -16.53
CA PRO A 176 8.60 11.74 -17.19
C PRO A 176 9.97 11.67 -16.50
N ALA A 177 10.56 10.48 -16.46
CA ALA A 177 11.87 10.27 -15.84
C ALA A 177 13.00 11.02 -16.59
N LYS A 178 12.79 11.40 -17.86
CA LYS A 178 13.75 12.13 -18.69
C LYS A 178 13.10 13.30 -19.44
N PRO A 179 13.75 14.48 -19.56
CA PRO A 179 13.35 15.51 -20.50
C PRO A 179 13.38 14.94 -21.93
N GLY A 180 12.24 14.98 -22.64
CA GLY A 180 12.12 14.46 -24.01
C GLY A 180 11.61 13.01 -24.12
N SER A 181 11.37 12.29 -23.02
CA SER A 181 10.62 11.03 -23.11
C SER A 181 9.13 11.33 -23.28
N SER A 182 8.56 10.91 -24.40
CA SER A 182 7.15 11.09 -24.79
C SER A 182 6.18 10.23 -23.98
N ILE A 183 6.67 9.43 -23.05
CA ILE A 183 5.90 8.40 -22.37
C ILE A 183 6.08 8.58 -20.87
N ALA A 184 4.99 8.99 -20.22
CA ALA A 184 4.88 9.06 -18.79
C ALA A 184 3.48 8.61 -18.43
N ILE A 185 3.35 7.72 -17.45
CA ILE A 185 2.10 7.65 -16.69
C ILE A 185 1.92 9.05 -16.11
N PRO A 186 0.93 9.84 -16.53
CA PRO A 186 0.85 11.24 -16.14
C PRO A 186 0.49 11.38 -14.66
N ALA A 187 0.01 10.30 -14.03
CA ALA A 187 -0.38 10.28 -12.64
C ALA A 187 0.00 8.97 -11.93
N SER A 188 0.38 9.07 -10.66
CA SER A 188 0.26 7.94 -9.73
C SER A 188 -1.22 7.71 -9.45
N ILE A 189 -1.72 6.49 -9.69
CA ILE A 189 -3.10 6.04 -9.44
C ILE A 189 -3.12 4.56 -9.04
N SER A 190 -4.30 4.01 -8.75
CA SER A 190 -4.60 2.65 -8.25
C SER A 190 -3.57 1.56 -8.58
N MET A 191 -3.39 1.18 -9.85
CA MET A 191 -2.48 0.08 -10.22
C MET A 191 -1.02 0.38 -9.85
N LYS A 192 -0.57 1.63 -10.04
CA LYS A 192 0.80 2.04 -9.70
C LYS A 192 1.09 1.86 -8.21
N ASN A 193 0.07 1.99 -7.36
CA ASN A 193 0.22 1.77 -5.92
C ASN A 193 0.52 0.30 -5.58
N HIS A 194 0.02 -0.66 -6.37
CA HIS A 194 0.25 -2.08 -6.08
C HIS A 194 1.71 -2.51 -6.25
N TYR A 195 2.52 -1.81 -7.05
CA TYR A 195 3.98 -2.05 -7.09
C TYR A 195 4.66 -1.84 -5.73
N GLY A 196 4.02 -1.11 -4.81
CA GLY A 196 4.47 -1.04 -3.43
C GLY A 196 4.26 -2.32 -2.61
N SER A 197 3.88 -3.44 -3.25
CA SER A 197 3.69 -4.76 -2.64
C SER A 197 4.76 -5.78 -3.01
N ILE A 198 5.60 -5.48 -4.01
CA ILE A 198 6.69 -6.36 -4.43
C ILE A 198 8.01 -5.96 -3.76
N ASN A 199 8.92 -6.92 -3.66
CA ASN A 199 10.22 -6.76 -3.00
C ASN A 199 11.08 -5.61 -3.55
N TYR A 200 11.06 -5.33 -4.85
CA TYR A 200 11.77 -4.18 -5.41
C TYR A 200 11.19 -3.69 -6.74
N VAL A 201 11.35 -2.39 -6.98
CA VAL A 201 11.06 -1.72 -8.25
C VAL A 201 12.32 -0.93 -8.63
N TYR A 202 12.96 -1.26 -9.76
CA TYR A 202 14.06 -0.44 -10.26
C TYR A 202 13.54 0.91 -10.73
N ALA A 203 14.21 2.02 -10.39
CA ALA A 203 13.88 3.37 -10.86
C ALA A 203 14.82 3.87 -11.97
N SER A 204 15.98 3.22 -12.16
CA SER A 204 16.96 3.51 -13.19
C SER A 204 16.49 2.93 -14.53
N SER A 205 16.88 3.59 -15.63
CA SER A 205 16.54 3.15 -16.99
C SER A 205 17.42 1.96 -17.39
N ASN A 206 17.17 0.83 -16.75
CA ASN A 206 17.62 -0.48 -17.20
C ASN A 206 16.38 -1.29 -17.57
N ARG A 207 16.58 -2.29 -18.43
CA ARG A 207 15.49 -3.09 -18.98
C ARG A 207 14.78 -4.00 -17.95
N SER A 208 15.18 -3.94 -16.68
CA SER A 208 14.50 -4.60 -15.56
C SER A 208 13.55 -3.65 -14.81
N SER A 209 13.46 -2.39 -15.24
CA SER A 209 12.65 -1.35 -14.63
C SER A 209 11.20 -1.45 -15.06
N LEU A 210 10.32 -1.81 -14.11
CA LEU A 210 8.88 -1.78 -14.33
C LEU A 210 8.37 -0.37 -14.71
N HIS A 211 9.16 0.69 -14.47
CA HIS A 211 8.83 2.03 -14.95
C HIS A 211 8.80 2.14 -16.47
N GLU A 212 9.59 1.34 -17.20
CA GLU A 212 9.62 1.32 -18.68
C GLU A 212 8.47 0.51 -19.28
N TYR A 213 7.75 -0.30 -18.48
CA TYR A 213 6.67 -1.18 -18.95
C TYR A 213 5.27 -0.76 -18.51
N MET A 214 5.16 0.30 -17.71
CA MET A 214 3.87 0.93 -17.37
C MET A 214 3.41 1.93 -18.46
N GLU A 215 4.03 1.85 -19.62
CA GLU A 215 3.75 2.58 -20.84
C GLU A 215 2.54 1.94 -21.54
N ILE A 216 1.42 2.67 -21.68
CA ILE A 216 0.30 2.30 -22.55
C ILE A 216 0.33 3.23 -23.76
#